data_AF-A0A7X7M6V7-F1
#
_entry.id   AF-A0A7X7M6V7-F1
#
_cell.length_a   1.000
_cell.length_b   1.000
_cell.length_c   1.000
_cell.angle_alpha   90.00
_cell.angle_beta   90.00
_cell.angle_gamma   90.00
#
_symmetry.space_group_name_H-M   'P 1'
#
loop_
_entity.id
_entity.type
_entity.pdbx_description
1 polymer ?
#
loop_
_entity_poly.entity_id
_entity_poly.type
_entity_poly.pdbx_seq_one_letter_code
_entity_poly.pdbx_strand_id
1 'polypeptide(L)'
;SRLRHMAEIGRSSLELKRKIIEQETDRGLYPYSAHYLRNAKLRFGKYWHNHFSTIGIVGMNEALINFMGQDIGTPEGRAFSLEVMNFLRDLLVGFQEETGNVYNLEATPAEGTSYRLAMLDAKKYPDIISAGEQVPYYTNSSQLPVNYTDDIFEVLELQDQLQSLYTGGTVQHLYLGEAIEDIEVCKALIQKAFEHYTMPYISITPTFSICNCHGYISGEHFLCPECGEDAEVWSRVTGYLRPVQNYNKGKKEEYQIRKKFRLPEVV
;
A
#
# COMPACT_ATOMS: atom_id res chain seq x y z
N SER A 1 12.02 22.77 -2.23
CA SER A 1 12.51 21.43 -2.62
C SER A 1 11.64 20.87 -3.74
N ARG A 2 12.12 19.90 -4.53
CA ARG A 2 11.33 19.23 -5.59
C ARG A 2 10.11 18.49 -5.02
N LEU A 3 10.25 17.91 -3.84
CA LEU A 3 9.16 17.23 -3.12
C LEU A 3 7.99 18.18 -2.81
N ARG A 4 8.27 19.39 -2.27
CA ARG A 4 7.26 20.42 -2.04
C ARG A 4 6.51 20.77 -3.32
N HIS A 5 7.23 21.01 -4.40
CA HIS A 5 6.63 21.35 -5.69
C HIS A 5 5.68 20.26 -6.20
N MET A 6 6.06 18.98 -6.06
CA MET A 6 5.19 17.86 -6.42
C MET A 6 3.94 17.77 -5.52
N ALA A 7 4.09 18.01 -4.22
CA ALA A 7 2.96 18.05 -3.29
C ALA A 7 1.98 19.20 -3.62
N GLU A 8 2.51 20.38 -3.97
CA GLU A 8 1.70 21.54 -4.41
C GLU A 8 0.94 21.25 -5.71
N ILE A 9 1.56 20.58 -6.68
CA ILE A 9 0.87 20.10 -7.90
C ILE A 9 -0.27 19.13 -7.52
N GLY A 10 0.02 18.19 -6.62
CA GLY A 10 -0.96 17.23 -6.10
C GLY A 10 -2.16 17.95 -5.48
N ARG A 11 -1.91 18.91 -4.59
CA ARG A 11 -2.93 19.80 -3.99
C ARG A 11 -3.76 20.51 -5.04
N SER A 12 -3.13 21.20 -5.99
CA SER A 12 -3.84 21.94 -7.05
C SER A 12 -4.74 21.03 -7.88
N SER A 13 -4.29 19.82 -8.21
CA SER A 13 -5.10 18.82 -8.89
C SER A 13 -6.30 18.36 -8.04
N LEU A 14 -6.10 18.11 -6.74
CA LEU A 14 -7.16 17.68 -5.83
C LEU A 14 -8.22 18.77 -5.64
N GLU A 15 -7.81 20.03 -5.45
CA GLU A 15 -8.72 21.16 -5.32
C GLU A 15 -9.54 21.40 -6.60
N LEU A 16 -8.90 21.26 -7.78
CA LEU A 16 -9.61 21.34 -9.05
C LEU A 16 -10.67 20.24 -9.17
N LYS A 17 -10.31 18.99 -8.87
CA LYS A 17 -11.26 17.87 -8.89
C LYS A 17 -12.40 18.08 -7.91
N ARG A 18 -12.11 18.55 -6.69
CA ARG A 18 -13.12 18.86 -5.68
C ARG A 18 -14.12 19.90 -6.17
N LYS A 19 -13.64 20.97 -6.81
CA LYS A 19 -14.50 21.98 -7.43
C LYS A 19 -15.43 21.38 -8.48
N ILE A 20 -14.90 20.53 -9.36
CA ILE A 20 -15.70 19.89 -10.41
C ILE A 20 -16.75 18.94 -9.81
N ILE A 21 -16.39 18.07 -8.86
CA ILE A 21 -17.37 17.14 -8.28
C ILE A 21 -18.50 17.88 -7.56
N GLU A 22 -18.22 18.99 -6.87
CA GLU A 22 -19.28 19.81 -6.24
C GLU A 22 -20.24 20.38 -7.29
N GLN A 23 -19.70 20.96 -8.37
CA GLN A 23 -20.51 21.53 -9.47
C GLN A 23 -21.37 20.47 -10.15
N GLU A 24 -20.81 19.30 -10.41
CA GLU A 24 -21.54 18.19 -11.03
C GLU A 24 -22.56 17.57 -10.06
N THR A 25 -22.30 17.55 -8.74
CA THR A 25 -23.31 17.17 -7.75
C THR A 25 -24.48 18.16 -7.75
N ASP A 26 -24.22 19.48 -7.76
CA ASP A 26 -25.25 20.52 -7.85
C ASP A 26 -26.07 20.41 -9.16
N ARG A 27 -25.45 19.96 -10.27
CA ARG A 27 -26.11 19.70 -11.56
C ARG A 27 -26.91 18.39 -11.62
N GLY A 28 -26.88 17.59 -10.56
CA GLY A 28 -27.64 16.34 -10.47
C GLY A 28 -26.95 15.11 -11.08
N LEU A 29 -25.64 15.17 -11.37
CA LEU A 29 -24.90 14.00 -11.90
C LEU A 29 -24.75 12.88 -10.85
N TYR A 30 -24.78 13.24 -9.56
CA TYR A 30 -24.62 12.30 -8.44
C TYR A 30 -25.85 12.32 -7.51
N PRO A 31 -27.05 11.93 -7.98
CA PRO A 31 -28.29 12.14 -7.25
C PRO A 31 -28.34 11.38 -5.91
N TYR A 32 -27.83 10.14 -5.88
CA TYR A 32 -27.75 9.35 -4.66
C TYR A 32 -26.79 9.97 -3.64
N SER A 33 -25.57 10.32 -4.08
CA SER A 33 -24.59 10.98 -3.20
C SER A 33 -25.12 12.32 -2.69
N ALA A 34 -25.72 13.14 -3.56
CA ALA A 34 -26.35 14.41 -3.17
C ALA A 34 -27.41 14.19 -2.09
N HIS A 35 -28.25 13.16 -2.21
CA HIS A 35 -29.24 12.82 -1.19
C HIS A 35 -28.57 12.52 0.15
N TYR A 36 -27.61 11.59 0.21
CA TYR A 36 -26.98 11.21 1.49
C TYR A 36 -26.09 12.31 2.08
N LEU A 37 -25.48 13.14 1.24
CA LEU A 37 -24.61 14.24 1.65
C LEU A 37 -25.37 15.57 1.87
N ARG A 38 -26.70 15.58 1.71
CA ARG A 38 -27.52 16.80 1.86
C ARG A 38 -27.30 17.52 3.20
N ASN A 39 -27.08 16.79 4.28
CA ASN A 39 -26.84 17.38 5.60
C ASN A 39 -25.48 18.07 5.68
N ALA A 40 -24.46 17.52 5.01
CA ALA A 40 -23.16 18.18 4.88
C ALA A 40 -23.29 19.46 4.04
N LYS A 41 -24.02 19.41 2.92
CA LYS A 41 -24.32 20.59 2.10
C LYS A 41 -25.05 21.68 2.89
N LEU A 42 -26.10 21.32 3.64
CA LEU A 42 -26.85 22.26 4.49
C LEU A 42 -25.99 22.91 5.56
N ARG A 43 -25.07 22.15 6.18
CA ARG A 43 -24.22 22.64 7.28
C ARG A 43 -23.00 23.44 6.80
N PHE A 44 -22.37 23.02 5.71
CA PHE A 44 -21.06 23.52 5.29
C PHE A 44 -21.05 24.18 3.91
N GLY A 45 -22.19 24.20 3.20
CA GLY A 45 -22.29 24.73 1.83
C GLY A 45 -21.66 23.83 0.76
N LYS A 46 -21.10 22.68 1.14
CA LYS A 46 -20.38 21.73 0.27
C LYS A 46 -20.82 20.29 0.56
N TYR A 47 -21.05 19.46 -0.47
CA TYR A 47 -21.42 18.05 -0.28
C TYR A 47 -20.25 17.23 0.26
N TRP A 48 -19.06 17.49 -0.24
CA TRP A 48 -17.87 16.67 -0.03
C TRP A 48 -16.96 17.21 1.08
N HIS A 49 -17.43 18.14 1.93
CA HIS A 49 -16.63 18.81 2.97
C HIS A 49 -15.84 17.83 3.88
N ASN A 50 -16.48 16.74 4.28
CA ASN A 50 -15.90 15.75 5.20
C ASN A 50 -15.03 14.69 4.50
N HIS A 51 -14.79 14.79 3.19
CA HIS A 51 -14.00 13.81 2.44
C HIS A 51 -12.56 14.29 2.32
N PHE A 52 -11.61 13.41 2.57
CA PHE A 52 -10.20 13.72 2.45
C PHE A 52 -9.76 13.97 1.01
N SER A 53 -8.87 14.94 0.85
CA SER A 53 -8.00 15.09 -0.32
C SER A 53 -6.71 14.31 -0.06
N THR A 54 -6.55 13.17 -0.73
CA THR A 54 -5.45 12.24 -0.42
C THR A 54 -4.22 12.49 -1.28
N ILE A 55 -3.08 12.68 -0.62
CA ILE A 55 -1.76 12.60 -1.24
C ILE A 55 -1.15 11.27 -0.84
N GLY A 56 -0.67 10.53 -1.82
CA GLY A 56 -0.03 9.24 -1.62
C GLY A 56 1.36 9.19 -2.21
N ILE A 57 2.17 8.27 -1.70
CA ILE A 57 3.53 8.01 -2.18
C ILE A 57 3.67 6.58 -2.68
N VAL A 58 4.71 6.34 -3.48
CA VAL A 58 5.10 5.02 -3.96
C VAL A 58 6.60 5.02 -4.24
N GLY A 59 7.27 3.89 -4.01
CA GLY A 59 8.68 3.71 -4.35
C GLY A 59 9.64 4.46 -3.46
N MET A 60 9.35 4.62 -2.15
CA MET A 60 10.31 5.27 -1.24
C MET A 60 11.66 4.54 -1.26
N ASN A 61 11.66 3.21 -1.24
CA ASN A 61 12.88 2.41 -1.29
C ASN A 61 13.72 2.73 -2.53
N GLU A 62 13.13 2.68 -3.72
CA GLU A 62 13.86 2.97 -4.96
C GLU A 62 14.28 4.44 -5.04
N ALA A 63 13.48 5.37 -4.51
CA ALA A 63 13.85 6.78 -4.43
C ALA A 63 15.12 6.98 -3.57
N LEU A 64 15.24 6.30 -2.42
CA LEU A 64 16.43 6.36 -1.57
C LEU A 64 17.65 5.77 -2.27
N ILE A 65 17.50 4.59 -2.90
CA ILE A 65 18.62 3.92 -3.57
C ILE A 65 19.19 4.82 -4.67
N ASN A 66 18.32 5.43 -5.48
CA ASN A 66 18.77 6.35 -6.54
C ASN A 66 19.33 7.67 -6.00
N PHE A 67 18.84 8.16 -4.85
CA PHE A 67 19.20 9.48 -4.33
C PHE A 67 20.46 9.46 -3.46
N MET A 68 20.60 8.44 -2.61
CA MET A 68 21.65 8.35 -1.59
C MET A 68 22.35 7.00 -1.54
N GLY A 69 21.98 6.04 -2.41
CA GLY A 69 22.61 4.72 -2.46
C GLY A 69 22.30 3.83 -1.25
N GLN A 70 21.27 4.15 -0.48
CA GLN A 70 20.82 3.41 0.70
C GLN A 70 19.40 2.91 0.48
N ASP A 71 19.07 1.71 0.96
CA ASP A 71 17.70 1.20 0.96
C ASP A 71 16.94 1.64 2.22
N ILE A 72 15.62 1.44 2.23
CA ILE A 72 14.74 1.90 3.34
C ILE A 72 14.94 1.16 4.66
N GLY A 73 15.56 -0.03 4.64
CA GLY A 73 15.85 -0.82 5.82
C GLY A 73 17.14 -0.40 6.54
N THR A 74 18.06 0.28 5.84
CA THR A 74 19.25 0.87 6.47
C THR A 74 18.91 1.97 7.49
N PRO A 75 19.72 2.18 8.54
CA PRO A 75 19.51 3.27 9.49
C PRO A 75 19.39 4.64 8.82
N GLU A 76 20.24 4.93 7.84
CA GLU A 76 20.28 6.19 7.10
C GLU A 76 19.05 6.36 6.19
N GLY A 77 18.70 5.32 5.42
CA GLY A 77 17.54 5.36 4.53
C GLY A 77 16.22 5.46 5.29
N ARG A 78 16.10 4.78 6.44
CA ARG A 78 14.94 4.90 7.33
C ARG A 78 14.85 6.30 7.94
N ALA A 79 15.96 6.85 8.44
CA ALA A 79 15.99 8.19 9.01
C ALA A 79 15.56 9.25 7.98
N PHE A 80 16.08 9.18 6.75
CA PHE A 80 15.68 10.08 5.68
C PHE A 80 14.21 9.88 5.25
N SER A 81 13.72 8.64 5.23
CA SER A 81 12.30 8.36 4.96
C SER A 81 11.38 9.00 5.99
N LEU A 82 11.75 8.94 7.28
CA LEU A 82 10.99 9.58 8.35
C LEU A 82 11.00 11.11 8.19
N GLU A 83 12.12 11.71 7.78
CA GLU A 83 12.20 13.14 7.46
C GLU A 83 11.24 13.51 6.32
N VAL A 84 11.27 12.76 5.22
CA VAL A 84 10.39 12.95 4.06
C VAL A 84 8.92 12.84 4.45
N MET A 85 8.57 11.81 5.24
CA MET A 85 7.19 11.57 5.69
C MET A 85 6.69 12.68 6.61
N ASN A 86 7.48 13.12 7.59
CA ASN A 86 7.11 14.23 8.46
C ASN A 86 6.98 15.55 7.68
N PHE A 87 7.92 15.82 6.78
CA PHE A 87 7.84 16.99 5.90
C PHE A 87 6.55 17.01 5.06
N LEU A 88 6.14 15.86 4.51
CA LEU A 88 4.88 15.75 3.78
C LEU A 88 3.68 15.99 4.70
N ARG A 89 3.67 15.44 5.92
CA ARG A 89 2.59 15.68 6.89
C ARG A 89 2.44 17.16 7.21
N ASP A 90 3.54 17.87 7.47
CA ASP A 90 3.53 19.31 7.76
C ASP A 90 2.99 20.11 6.57
N LEU A 91 3.36 19.73 5.34
CA LEU A 91 2.79 20.33 4.13
C LEU A 91 1.28 20.12 4.05
N LEU A 92 0.79 18.91 4.34
CA LEU A 92 -0.64 18.63 4.31
C LEU A 92 -1.40 19.46 5.34
N VAL A 93 -0.85 19.66 6.55
CA VAL A 93 -1.44 20.55 7.55
C VAL A 93 -1.57 21.98 7.00
N GLY A 94 -0.51 22.53 6.41
CA GLY A 94 -0.56 23.84 5.76
C GLY A 94 -1.59 23.90 4.62
N PHE A 95 -1.72 22.84 3.83
CA PHE A 95 -2.75 22.77 2.78
C PHE A 95 -4.18 22.79 3.36
N GLN A 96 -4.40 22.13 4.51
CA GLN A 96 -5.71 22.19 5.18
C GLN A 96 -6.05 23.59 5.67
N GLU A 97 -5.07 24.29 6.25
CA GLU A 97 -5.24 25.67 6.72
C GLU A 97 -5.52 26.63 5.57
N GLU A 98 -4.82 26.47 4.44
CA GLU A 98 -4.96 27.33 3.27
C GLU A 98 -6.28 27.10 2.51
N THR A 99 -6.71 25.85 2.32
CA THR A 99 -7.88 25.54 1.47
C THR A 99 -9.17 25.29 2.26
N GLY A 100 -9.07 25.04 3.57
CA GLY A 100 -10.20 24.67 4.42
C GLY A 100 -10.78 23.28 4.14
N ASN A 101 -10.09 22.45 3.35
CA ASN A 101 -10.46 21.04 3.12
C ASN A 101 -9.50 20.13 3.89
N VAL A 102 -9.98 18.96 4.28
CA VAL A 102 -9.16 17.97 4.99
C VAL A 102 -8.24 17.20 4.02
N TYR A 103 -6.99 16.95 4.43
CA TYR A 103 -5.96 16.24 3.69
C TYR A 103 -5.42 15.07 4.51
N ASN A 104 -5.04 14.00 3.85
CA ASN A 104 -4.38 12.86 4.49
C ASN A 104 -3.23 12.31 3.64
N LEU A 105 -2.29 11.68 4.32
CA LEU A 105 -1.19 10.94 3.71
C LEU A 105 -1.56 9.46 3.67
N GLU A 106 -1.52 8.85 2.49
CA GLU A 106 -1.92 7.46 2.30
C GLU A 106 -0.78 6.60 1.74
N ALA A 107 -0.67 5.38 2.26
CA ALA A 107 0.15 4.34 1.67
C ALA A 107 -0.61 3.77 0.46
N THR A 108 -0.53 4.45 -0.68
CA THR A 108 -1.29 4.10 -1.88
C THR A 108 -1.01 2.65 -2.33
N PRO A 109 -2.05 1.81 -2.51
CA PRO A 109 -1.88 0.43 -2.96
C PRO A 109 -1.15 0.30 -4.30
N ALA A 110 -1.25 1.32 -5.16
CA ALA A 110 -0.48 1.50 -6.39
C ALA A 110 -0.46 0.28 -7.33
N GLU A 111 -1.51 -0.56 -7.34
CA GLU A 111 -1.50 -1.85 -8.04
C GLU A 111 -1.03 -1.75 -9.50
N GLY A 112 -1.61 -0.83 -10.28
CA GLY A 112 -1.16 -0.53 -11.64
C GLY A 112 -0.12 0.60 -11.73
N THR A 113 -0.16 1.54 -10.79
CA THR A 113 0.69 2.75 -10.81
C THR A 113 2.16 2.42 -10.57
N SER A 114 2.45 1.50 -9.66
CA SER A 114 3.82 1.05 -9.33
C SER A 114 4.57 0.60 -10.59
N TYR A 115 4.01 -0.36 -11.33
CA TYR A 115 4.53 -0.84 -12.60
C TYR A 115 4.62 0.26 -13.66
N ARG A 116 3.53 1.03 -13.83
CA ARG A 116 3.43 2.02 -14.91
C ARG A 116 4.47 3.14 -14.73
N LEU A 117 4.66 3.64 -13.51
CA LEU A 117 5.63 4.70 -13.25
C LEU A 117 7.06 4.19 -13.43
N ALA A 118 7.39 3.03 -12.86
CA ALA A 118 8.71 2.43 -13.01
C ALA A 118 9.07 2.20 -14.49
N MET A 119 8.16 1.70 -15.31
CA MET A 119 8.38 1.56 -16.75
C MET A 119 8.65 2.89 -17.47
N LEU A 120 7.90 3.94 -17.14
CA LEU A 120 8.07 5.24 -17.78
C LEU A 120 9.39 5.88 -17.39
N ASP A 121 9.78 5.73 -16.13
CA ASP A 121 11.06 6.23 -15.65
C ASP A 121 12.23 5.43 -16.23
N ALA A 122 12.15 4.09 -16.30
CA ALA A 122 13.17 3.26 -16.97
C ALA A 122 13.37 3.63 -18.44
N LYS A 123 12.29 4.00 -19.15
CA LYS A 123 12.39 4.51 -20.52
C LYS A 123 13.07 5.88 -20.61
N LYS A 124 12.90 6.73 -19.60
CA LYS A 124 13.40 8.10 -19.57
C LYS A 124 14.82 8.19 -19.01
N TYR A 125 15.15 7.33 -18.07
CA TYR A 125 16.37 7.29 -17.28
C TYR A 125 16.92 5.86 -17.34
N PRO A 126 17.81 5.55 -18.31
CA PRO A 126 18.28 4.17 -18.53
C PRO A 126 18.97 3.55 -17.32
N ASP A 127 19.62 4.37 -16.49
CA ASP A 127 20.36 3.93 -15.30
C ASP A 127 19.53 3.97 -14.01
N ILE A 128 18.21 4.24 -14.10
CA ILE A 128 17.37 4.28 -12.90
C ILE A 128 17.26 2.90 -12.28
N ILE A 129 17.39 2.85 -10.96
CA ILE A 129 17.22 1.63 -10.19
C ILE A 129 15.74 1.50 -9.82
N SER A 130 15.11 0.40 -10.23
CA SER A 130 13.75 0.01 -9.82
C SER A 130 13.77 -1.38 -9.18
N ALA A 131 12.68 -1.79 -8.54
CA ALA A 131 12.50 -3.18 -8.13
C ALA A 131 12.12 -4.06 -9.33
N GLY A 132 12.24 -5.38 -9.17
CA GLY A 132 12.01 -6.37 -10.22
C GLY A 132 13.26 -6.65 -11.06
N GLU A 133 13.37 -7.88 -11.56
CA GLU A 133 14.47 -8.33 -12.41
C GLU A 133 14.10 -8.22 -13.89
N GLN A 134 12.94 -8.76 -14.27
CA GLN A 134 12.46 -8.78 -15.65
C GLN A 134 11.48 -7.65 -15.94
N VAL A 135 10.63 -7.33 -14.96
CA VAL A 135 9.58 -6.32 -15.09
C VAL A 135 9.76 -5.26 -14.01
N PRO A 136 10.06 -4.00 -14.37
CA PRO A 136 10.34 -2.97 -13.39
C PRO A 136 9.07 -2.56 -12.64
N TYR A 137 9.15 -2.43 -11.33
CA TYR A 137 8.08 -1.88 -10.51
C TYR A 137 8.66 -1.06 -9.34
N TYR A 138 7.82 -0.29 -8.67
CA TYR A 138 8.18 0.42 -7.45
C TYR A 138 7.58 -0.26 -6.22
N THR A 139 8.36 -0.40 -5.17
CA THR A 139 7.91 -0.92 -3.88
C THR A 139 6.74 -0.07 -3.37
N ASN A 140 5.70 -0.72 -2.85
CA ASN A 140 4.49 -0.03 -2.44
C ASN A 140 4.79 1.02 -1.36
N SER A 141 4.36 2.26 -1.58
CA SER A 141 4.42 3.33 -0.57
C SER A 141 5.83 3.52 0.01
N SER A 142 5.97 3.33 1.33
CA SER A 142 7.22 3.30 2.07
C SER A 142 7.49 1.93 2.70
N GLN A 143 7.01 0.85 2.06
CA GLN A 143 7.24 -0.52 2.50
C GLN A 143 8.70 -0.93 2.27
N LEU A 144 9.15 -1.92 3.02
CA LEU A 144 10.38 -2.67 2.69
C LEU A 144 10.21 -3.40 1.35
N PRO A 145 11.31 -3.66 0.61
CA PRO A 145 11.29 -4.59 -0.52
C PRO A 145 10.71 -5.94 -0.11
N VAL A 146 9.91 -6.54 -0.98
CA VAL A 146 9.19 -7.80 -0.70
C VAL A 146 10.10 -9.01 -0.48
N ASN A 147 11.39 -8.87 -0.78
CA ASN A 147 12.42 -9.88 -0.61
C ASN A 147 13.45 -9.53 0.49
N TYR A 148 13.18 -8.51 1.31
CA TYR A 148 14.11 -7.99 2.31
C TYR A 148 14.46 -9.04 3.38
N THR A 149 13.45 -9.51 4.13
CA THR A 149 13.61 -10.51 5.21
C THR A 149 12.41 -11.47 5.23
N ASP A 150 12.58 -12.62 5.87
CA ASP A 150 11.51 -13.56 6.21
C ASP A 150 11.13 -13.54 7.70
N ASP A 151 11.75 -12.64 8.49
CA ASP A 151 11.41 -12.39 9.89
C ASP A 151 10.28 -11.34 10.02
N ILE A 152 9.18 -11.74 10.65
CA ILE A 152 8.03 -10.89 10.91
C ILE A 152 8.40 -9.71 11.82
N PHE A 153 9.10 -9.96 12.93
CA PHE A 153 9.38 -8.93 13.93
C PHE A 153 10.42 -7.94 13.44
N GLU A 154 11.38 -8.37 12.62
CA GLU A 154 12.29 -7.45 11.95
C GLU A 154 11.51 -6.45 11.07
N VAL A 155 10.54 -6.92 10.27
CA VAL A 155 9.70 -6.03 9.47
C VAL A 155 8.88 -5.11 10.34
N LEU A 156 8.26 -5.62 11.41
CA LEU A 156 7.47 -4.79 12.31
C LEU A 156 8.32 -3.68 12.94
N GLU A 157 9.53 -4.01 13.42
CA GLU A 157 10.49 -3.06 14.00
C GLU A 157 10.93 -1.99 12.99
N LEU A 158 11.27 -2.40 11.77
CA LEU A 158 11.75 -1.47 10.74
C LEU A 158 10.64 -0.57 10.19
N GLN A 159 9.38 -1.02 10.23
CA GLN A 159 8.26 -0.35 9.58
C GLN A 159 7.34 0.40 10.53
N ASP A 160 7.31 0.09 11.83
CA ASP A 160 6.32 0.65 12.76
C ASP A 160 6.20 2.18 12.67
N GLN A 161 7.32 2.88 12.83
CA GLN A 161 7.33 4.34 12.79
C GLN A 161 6.84 4.88 11.44
N LEU A 162 7.31 4.33 10.32
CA LEU A 162 6.93 4.79 8.99
C LEU A 162 5.44 4.57 8.72
N GLN A 163 4.93 3.39 9.08
CA GLN A 163 3.53 3.06 8.84
C GLN A 163 2.60 3.89 9.75
N SER A 164 3.00 4.17 10.98
CA SER A 164 2.26 5.03 11.91
C SER A 164 2.22 6.51 11.51
N LEU A 165 3.04 6.96 10.56
CA LEU A 165 2.98 8.34 10.03
C LEU A 165 1.86 8.55 9.00
N TYR A 166 1.29 7.49 8.42
CA TYR A 166 0.16 7.63 7.50
C TYR A 166 -1.12 8.00 8.25
N THR A 167 -1.83 9.01 7.75
CA THR A 167 -3.08 9.50 8.35
C THR A 167 -4.33 9.09 7.57
N GLY A 168 -4.17 8.58 6.36
CA GLY A 168 -5.28 8.15 5.50
C GLY A 168 -5.54 6.66 5.50
N GLY A 169 -4.46 5.87 5.50
CA GLY A 169 -4.55 4.43 5.48
C GLY A 169 -3.18 3.83 5.20
N THR A 170 -2.86 2.78 5.94
CA THR A 170 -1.75 1.87 5.67
C THR A 170 -2.13 0.46 6.08
N VAL A 171 -1.40 -0.52 5.59
CA VAL A 171 -1.49 -1.92 5.99
C VAL A 171 -0.11 -2.57 5.87
N GLN A 172 0.31 -3.24 6.93
CA GLN A 172 1.48 -4.11 6.90
C GLN A 172 1.03 -5.54 6.59
N HIS A 173 1.36 -6.03 5.40
CA HIS A 173 1.02 -7.39 5.00
C HIS A 173 2.07 -8.38 5.52
N LEU A 174 1.63 -9.32 6.35
CA LEU A 174 2.39 -10.50 6.74
C LEU A 174 2.05 -11.63 5.75
N TYR A 175 2.77 -11.67 4.63
CA TYR A 175 2.63 -12.69 3.60
C TYR A 175 3.21 -14.03 4.07
N LEU A 176 2.33 -14.99 4.38
CA LEU A 176 2.69 -16.32 4.83
C LEU A 176 2.68 -17.32 3.66
N GLY A 177 3.41 -18.42 3.84
CA GLY A 177 3.33 -19.61 2.98
C GLY A 177 1.92 -20.17 2.98
N GLU A 178 1.53 -20.72 4.11
CA GLU A 178 0.24 -21.36 4.34
C GLU A 178 -0.50 -20.68 5.49
N ALA A 179 -1.74 -21.12 5.74
CA ALA A 179 -2.49 -20.65 6.90
C ALA A 179 -1.82 -21.09 8.21
N ILE A 180 -1.92 -20.24 9.24
CA ILE A 180 -1.55 -20.64 10.60
C ILE A 180 -2.64 -21.58 11.11
N GLU A 181 -2.34 -22.86 11.24
CA GLU A 181 -3.32 -23.85 11.72
C GLU A 181 -3.58 -23.72 13.23
N ASP A 182 -2.55 -23.40 14.01
CA ASP A 182 -2.67 -23.21 15.45
C ASP A 182 -3.23 -21.81 15.80
N ILE A 183 -4.43 -21.81 16.35
CA ILE A 183 -5.15 -20.60 16.75
C ILE A 183 -4.40 -19.82 17.84
N GLU A 184 -3.75 -20.51 18.79
CA GLU A 184 -3.02 -19.83 19.87
C GLU A 184 -1.74 -19.18 19.35
N VAL A 185 -1.06 -19.79 18.37
CA VAL A 185 0.08 -19.17 17.66
C VAL A 185 -0.37 -17.91 16.92
N CYS A 186 -1.47 -17.98 16.19
CA CYS A 186 -2.03 -16.83 15.47
C CYS A 186 -2.42 -15.70 16.43
N LYS A 187 -3.09 -16.03 17.53
CA LYS A 187 -3.49 -15.08 18.58
C LYS A 187 -2.29 -14.43 19.25
N ALA A 188 -1.30 -15.21 19.65
CA ALA A 188 -0.08 -14.71 20.28
C ALA A 188 0.68 -13.76 19.34
N LEU A 189 0.73 -14.05 18.03
CA LEU A 189 1.35 -13.18 17.04
C LEU A 189 0.63 -11.83 16.97
N ILE A 190 -0.71 -11.83 16.91
CA ILE A 190 -1.52 -10.61 16.89
C ILE A 190 -1.32 -9.81 18.18
N GLN A 191 -1.38 -10.47 19.34
CA GLN A 191 -1.19 -9.82 20.64
C GLN A 191 0.18 -9.15 20.72
N LYS A 192 1.25 -9.89 20.42
CA LYS A 192 2.62 -9.39 20.44
C LYS A 192 2.82 -8.23 19.46
N ALA A 193 2.23 -8.31 18.26
CA ALA A 193 2.29 -7.21 17.30
C ALA A 193 1.66 -5.91 17.87
N PHE A 194 0.47 -5.99 18.47
CA PHE A 194 -0.21 -4.80 18.98
C PHE A 194 0.18 -4.37 20.40
N GLU A 195 0.86 -5.22 21.17
CA GLU A 195 1.44 -4.88 22.47
C GLU A 195 2.77 -4.13 22.34
N HIS A 196 3.55 -4.42 21.30
CA HIS A 196 4.89 -3.85 21.10
C HIS A 196 4.97 -2.76 20.03
N TYR A 197 4.06 -2.76 19.04
CA TYR A 197 4.10 -1.82 17.91
C TYR A 197 2.84 -0.95 17.86
N THR A 198 2.99 0.24 17.27
CA THR A 198 1.94 1.26 17.17
C THR A 198 1.17 1.23 15.86
N MET A 199 1.63 0.47 14.87
CA MET A 199 1.06 0.45 13.53
C MET A 199 -0.43 0.14 13.55
N PRO A 200 -1.23 0.87 12.75
CA PRO A 200 -2.69 0.82 12.91
C PRO A 200 -3.32 -0.43 12.31
N TYR A 201 -2.63 -1.12 11.39
CA TYR A 201 -3.23 -2.22 10.65
C TYR A 201 -2.18 -3.22 10.13
N ILE A 202 -2.30 -4.46 10.58
CA ILE A 202 -1.62 -5.62 10.00
C ILE A 202 -2.63 -6.53 9.30
N SER A 203 -2.16 -7.31 8.32
CA SER A 203 -2.94 -8.42 7.78
C SER A 203 -2.12 -9.70 7.78
N ILE A 204 -2.67 -10.78 8.30
CA ILE A 204 -2.15 -12.13 8.09
C ILE A 204 -2.65 -12.61 6.73
N THR A 205 -1.72 -12.88 5.80
CA THR A 205 -2.04 -13.19 4.41
C THR A 205 -1.45 -14.54 4.03
N PRO A 206 -2.19 -15.65 4.20
CA PRO A 206 -1.77 -16.95 3.69
C PRO A 206 -1.94 -17.03 2.17
N THR A 207 -1.16 -17.92 1.56
CA THR A 207 -1.41 -18.37 0.19
C THR A 207 -2.22 -19.66 0.24
N PHE A 208 -3.26 -19.74 -0.59
CA PHE A 208 -4.09 -20.93 -0.72
C PHE A 208 -4.49 -21.13 -2.16
N SER A 209 -5.00 -22.30 -2.51
CA SER A 209 -5.40 -22.62 -3.87
C SER A 209 -6.85 -23.08 -3.92
N ILE A 210 -7.50 -22.88 -5.08
CA ILE A 210 -8.88 -23.31 -5.31
C ILE A 210 -8.92 -24.18 -6.55
N CYS A 211 -9.41 -25.41 -6.40
CA CYS A 211 -9.73 -26.31 -7.49
C CYS A 211 -11.24 -26.34 -7.74
N ASN A 212 -11.66 -26.37 -9.01
CA ASN A 212 -13.09 -26.46 -9.37
C ASN A 212 -13.75 -27.78 -8.92
N CYS A 213 -12.97 -28.84 -8.72
CA CYS A 213 -13.46 -30.16 -8.28
C CYS A 213 -13.43 -30.31 -6.76
N HIS A 214 -12.30 -29.96 -6.12
CA HIS A 214 -12.05 -30.25 -4.70
C HIS A 214 -12.16 -29.03 -3.77
N GLY A 215 -12.33 -27.81 -4.33
CA GLY A 215 -12.50 -26.60 -3.55
C GLY A 215 -11.18 -26.08 -2.97
N TYR A 216 -11.22 -25.67 -1.69
CA TYR A 216 -10.08 -25.04 -1.00
C TYR A 216 -8.95 -26.04 -0.74
N ILE A 217 -7.73 -25.63 -1.08
CA ILE A 217 -6.49 -26.38 -0.87
C ILE A 217 -5.52 -25.46 -0.12
N SER A 218 -4.94 -25.94 0.99
CA SER A 218 -3.91 -25.16 1.71
C SER A 218 -2.67 -25.03 0.84
N GLY A 219 -2.03 -23.85 0.88
CA GLY A 219 -0.77 -23.61 0.17
C GLY A 219 -0.90 -23.30 -1.32
N GLU A 220 0.26 -23.27 -1.98
CA GLU A 220 0.41 -22.81 -3.36
C GLU A 220 0.49 -24.00 -4.32
N HIS A 221 -0.60 -24.23 -5.05
CA HIS A 221 -0.77 -25.33 -5.97
C HIS A 221 -1.40 -24.81 -7.27
N PHE A 222 -0.62 -24.74 -8.34
CA PHE A 222 -1.12 -24.41 -9.68
C PHE A 222 -1.84 -25.60 -10.34
N LEU A 223 -1.57 -26.82 -9.87
CA LEU A 223 -2.27 -28.04 -10.23
C LEU A 223 -2.82 -28.67 -8.94
N CYS A 224 -4.07 -29.11 -8.96
CA CYS A 224 -4.72 -29.74 -7.82
C CYS A 224 -4.00 -31.04 -7.44
N PRO A 225 -3.57 -31.22 -6.18
CA PRO A 225 -2.87 -32.43 -5.76
C PRO A 225 -3.75 -33.69 -5.78
N GLU A 226 -5.08 -33.54 -5.84
CA GLU A 226 -6.04 -34.65 -5.83
C GLU A 226 -6.45 -35.12 -7.24
N CYS A 227 -6.78 -34.20 -8.17
CA CYS A 227 -7.17 -34.56 -9.55
C CYS A 227 -6.14 -34.24 -10.63
N GLY A 228 -5.11 -33.45 -10.34
CA GLY A 228 -4.12 -32.99 -11.33
C GLY A 228 -4.60 -31.88 -12.28
N GLU A 229 -5.85 -31.43 -12.17
CA GLU A 229 -6.40 -30.33 -12.97
C GLU A 229 -5.87 -28.95 -12.51
N ASP A 230 -6.01 -27.94 -13.36
CA ASP A 230 -5.61 -26.56 -13.05
C ASP A 230 -6.31 -26.03 -11.78
N ALA A 231 -5.53 -25.36 -10.94
CA ALA A 231 -6.00 -24.71 -9.72
C ALA A 231 -5.61 -23.21 -9.71
N GLU A 232 -6.50 -22.38 -9.18
CA GLU A 232 -6.24 -20.96 -8.98
C GLU A 232 -5.45 -20.76 -7.70
N VAL A 233 -4.34 -20.02 -7.76
CA VAL A 233 -3.56 -19.68 -6.55
C VAL A 233 -4.01 -18.32 -6.09
N TRP A 234 -4.55 -18.23 -4.88
CA TRP A 234 -5.06 -17.02 -4.29
C TRP A 234 -4.09 -16.47 -3.25
N SER A 235 -3.76 -15.19 -3.41
CA SER A 235 -3.02 -14.41 -2.43
C SER A 235 -3.50 -12.97 -2.47
N ARG A 236 -3.02 -12.15 -1.54
CA ARG A 236 -3.33 -10.72 -1.54
C ARG A 236 -2.37 -9.98 -2.47
N VAL A 237 -2.93 -9.26 -3.45
CA VAL A 237 -2.11 -8.48 -4.40
C VAL A 237 -1.60 -7.19 -3.76
N THR A 238 -2.52 -6.50 -3.09
CA THR A 238 -2.32 -5.28 -2.31
C THR A 238 -3.33 -5.30 -1.17
N GLY A 239 -4.53 -4.76 -1.35
CA GLY A 239 -5.56 -4.71 -0.30
C GLY A 239 -6.52 -5.90 -0.26
N TYR A 240 -6.64 -6.73 -1.30
CA TYR A 240 -7.66 -7.77 -1.43
C TYR A 240 -7.11 -9.07 -2.05
N LEU A 241 -7.81 -10.19 -1.80
CA LEU A 241 -7.46 -11.50 -2.35
C LEU A 241 -7.86 -11.58 -3.82
N ARG A 242 -6.96 -12.10 -4.65
CA ARG A 242 -7.17 -12.28 -6.08
C ARG A 242 -6.29 -13.44 -6.57
N PRO A 243 -6.70 -14.18 -7.62
CA PRO A 243 -5.83 -15.16 -8.25
C PRO A 243 -4.53 -14.52 -8.74
N VAL A 244 -3.39 -15.09 -8.38
CA VAL A 244 -2.04 -14.66 -8.79
C VAL A 244 -1.92 -14.67 -10.32
N GLN A 245 -2.56 -15.64 -10.97
CA GLN A 245 -2.66 -15.73 -12.42
C GLN A 245 -3.23 -14.45 -13.06
N ASN A 246 -4.09 -13.72 -12.33
CA ASN A 246 -4.77 -12.51 -12.79
C ASN A 246 -4.06 -11.20 -12.40
N TYR A 247 -2.87 -11.28 -11.78
CA TYR A 247 -2.11 -10.08 -11.45
C TYR A 247 -1.59 -9.39 -12.71
N ASN A 248 -1.41 -8.07 -12.63
CA ASN A 248 -0.70 -7.35 -13.70
C ASN A 248 0.79 -7.74 -13.71
N LYS A 249 1.52 -7.38 -14.77
CA LYS A 249 2.91 -7.80 -14.97
C LYS A 249 3.83 -7.43 -13.81
N GLY A 250 3.77 -6.19 -13.31
CA GLY A 250 4.62 -5.78 -12.18
C GLY A 250 4.25 -6.48 -10.88
N LYS A 251 2.96 -6.73 -10.63
CA LYS A 251 2.53 -7.49 -9.45
C LYS A 251 2.85 -8.98 -9.53
N LYS A 252 2.95 -9.56 -10.74
CA LYS A 252 3.47 -10.92 -10.94
C LYS A 252 4.96 -10.98 -10.61
N GLU A 253 5.75 -10.02 -11.07
CA GLU A 253 7.17 -9.90 -10.73
C GLU A 253 7.37 -9.77 -9.21
N GLU A 254 6.64 -8.84 -8.59
CA GLU A 254 6.68 -8.64 -7.14
C GLU A 254 6.34 -9.93 -6.38
N TYR A 255 5.30 -10.66 -6.83
CA TYR A 255 4.92 -11.93 -6.21
C TYR A 255 6.00 -12.99 -6.34
N GLN A 256 6.65 -13.10 -7.51
CA GLN A 256 7.67 -14.11 -7.78
C GLN A 256 8.91 -13.96 -6.91
N ILE A 257 9.34 -12.72 -6.65
CA ILE A 257 10.55 -12.48 -5.86
C ILE A 257 10.26 -12.38 -4.36
N ARG A 258 8.98 -12.34 -3.95
CA ARG A 258 8.56 -12.16 -2.57
C ARG A 258 9.05 -13.28 -1.67
N LYS A 259 9.72 -12.92 -0.58
CA LYS A 259 9.98 -13.83 0.54
C LYS A 259 8.72 -13.93 1.38
N LYS A 260 8.28 -15.17 1.63
CA LYS A 260 7.17 -15.45 2.55
C LYS A 260 7.72 -15.51 3.97
N PHE A 261 7.04 -14.90 4.92
CA PHE A 261 7.46 -14.88 6.31
C PHE A 261 7.40 -16.26 6.93
N ARG A 262 8.36 -16.53 7.82
CA ARG A 262 8.37 -17.72 8.67
C ARG A 262 7.66 -17.39 9.98
N LEU A 263 6.90 -18.36 10.48
CA LEU A 263 6.35 -18.24 11.82
C LEU A 263 7.50 -18.36 12.84
N PRO A 264 7.46 -17.58 13.92
CA PRO A 264 8.44 -17.73 15.00
C PRO A 264 8.32 -19.13 15.61
N GLU A 265 9.44 -19.81 15.88
CA GLU A 265 9.43 -21.10 16.60
C GLU A 265 8.90 -20.95 18.04
N VAL A 266 8.94 -19.74 18.59
CA VAL A 266 8.34 -19.37 19.88
C VAL A 266 7.64 -18.02 19.71
N VAL A 267 6.31 -18.01 19.79
CA VAL A 267 5.51 -16.78 19.74
C VAL A 267 5.36 -16.19 21.13
#